data_AF-A0A357F6B6-F1
#
_entry.id   AF-A0A357F6B6-F1
#
_cell.length_a   1.000
_cell.length_b   1.000
_cell.length_c   1.000
_cell.angle_alpha   90.00
_cell.angle_beta   90.00
_cell.angle_gamma   90.00
#
_symmetry.space_group_name_H-M   'P 1'
#
loop_
_entity.id
_entity.type
_entity.pdbx_description
1 polymer ?
#
loop_
_entity_poly.entity_id
_entity_poly.type
_entity_poly.pdbx_seq_one_letter_code
_entity_poly.pdbx_strand_id
1 'polypeptide(L)'
;RLVEASAAGKKLGEDFIGKMTASGGTNINDSLIAALKQFENNDRPKMLVFMTDGLPTVGESNVDKIVANIKTARKAEVRIFPFGFGYDVNTALLDKLGSENAGTTDYVQPKEDLEVKVSNFFAKVSFPVLTDVQIDFGPLKAENMYPRRFADLFKGTQLAILGRYTNSADLKAVDFSLRGKAGTDTRNFQYHGLAFPLRDAENDFLPRLWASRRVGWLIEQIRSNGETKEVKDEIIDLGTKYGIVTPYTS
;
A
#
# COMPACT_ATOMS: atom_id res chain seq x y z
N ARG A 1 -17.75 6.80 -17.34
CA ARG A 1 -16.68 6.98 -18.36
C ARG A 1 -15.85 8.16 -17.88
N LEU A 2 -14.52 8.07 -17.92
CA LEU A 2 -13.65 9.16 -17.48
C LEU A 2 -13.80 10.38 -18.41
N VAL A 3 -13.83 11.56 -17.81
CA VAL A 3 -13.96 12.86 -18.51
C VAL A 3 -12.67 13.64 -18.27
N GLU A 4 -12.26 14.44 -19.26
CA GLU A 4 -11.11 15.32 -19.13
C GLU A 4 -11.35 16.40 -18.06
N ALA A 5 -10.33 16.72 -17.26
CA ALA A 5 -10.39 17.76 -16.23
C ALA A 5 -10.29 19.19 -16.79
N SER A 6 -10.99 19.49 -17.89
CA SER A 6 -11.16 20.83 -18.43
C SER A 6 -12.07 21.68 -17.52
N ALA A 7 -12.15 22.99 -17.73
CA ALA A 7 -13.05 23.86 -16.95
C ALA A 7 -14.51 23.36 -17.02
N ALA A 8 -14.96 22.90 -18.18
CA ALA A 8 -16.28 22.30 -18.34
C ALA A 8 -16.41 20.95 -17.62
N GLY A 9 -15.40 20.08 -17.71
CA GLY A 9 -15.40 18.79 -17.01
C GLY A 9 -15.41 18.93 -15.49
N LYS A 10 -14.67 19.89 -14.94
CA LYS A 10 -14.68 20.21 -13.50
C LYS A 10 -16.05 20.70 -13.05
N LYS A 11 -16.63 21.67 -13.78
CA LYS A 11 -17.98 22.19 -13.49
C LYS A 11 -19.04 21.09 -13.50
N LEU A 12 -18.98 20.16 -14.47
CA LEU A 12 -19.87 19.00 -14.51
C LEU A 12 -19.75 18.12 -13.26
N GLY A 13 -18.53 17.92 -12.76
CA GLY A 13 -18.28 17.17 -11.53
C GLY A 13 -18.82 17.87 -10.28
N GLU A 14 -18.57 19.17 -10.15
CA GLU A 14 -19.08 20.00 -9.05
C GLU A 14 -20.62 20.02 -9.03
N ASP A 15 -21.25 20.23 -10.20
CA ASP A 15 -22.70 20.22 -10.35
C ASP A 15 -23.31 18.84 -10.02
N PHE A 16 -22.61 17.75 -10.34
CA PHE A 16 -23.03 16.39 -9.98
C PHE A 16 -22.98 16.18 -8.47
N ILE A 17 -21.85 16.55 -7.83
CA ILE A 17 -21.67 16.43 -6.38
C ILE A 17 -22.71 17.27 -5.64
N GLY A 18 -22.98 18.50 -6.08
CA GLY A 18 -23.97 19.39 -5.45
C GLY A 18 -25.41 18.87 -5.50
N LYS A 19 -25.69 17.88 -6.36
CA LYS A 19 -27.01 17.23 -6.48
C LYS A 19 -27.09 15.88 -5.77
N MET A 20 -25.98 15.38 -5.21
CA MET A 20 -25.98 14.10 -4.52
C MET A 20 -26.80 14.19 -3.23
N THR A 21 -27.69 13.22 -3.04
CA THR A 21 -28.45 13.04 -1.81
C THR A 21 -28.08 11.71 -1.19
N ALA A 22 -28.02 11.67 0.14
CA ALA A 22 -27.83 10.42 0.85
C ALA A 22 -29.05 9.52 0.62
N SER A 23 -28.82 8.38 -0.03
CA SER A 23 -29.76 7.26 -0.04
C SER A 23 -29.37 6.28 1.06
N GLY A 24 -30.35 5.67 1.72
CA GLY A 24 -30.06 4.71 2.79
C GLY A 24 -29.21 3.51 2.34
N GLY A 25 -28.41 2.97 3.26
CA GLY A 25 -27.58 1.79 3.06
C GLY A 25 -26.22 2.08 2.41
N THR A 26 -25.33 1.08 2.44
CA THR A 26 -23.94 1.19 2.00
C THR A 26 -23.58 -0.03 1.15
N ASN A 27 -23.56 0.12 -0.19
CA ASN A 27 -23.16 -0.94 -1.12
C ASN A 27 -21.71 -0.73 -1.60
N ILE A 28 -20.76 -1.21 -0.80
CA ILE A 28 -19.32 -1.05 -1.08
C ILE A 28 -18.89 -1.90 -2.29
N ASN A 29 -19.37 -3.14 -2.39
CA ASN A 29 -18.99 -4.07 -3.46
C ASN A 29 -19.27 -3.49 -4.85
N ASP A 30 -20.53 -3.13 -5.09
CA ASP A 30 -20.97 -2.75 -6.43
C ASP A 30 -20.46 -1.36 -6.82
N SER A 31 -20.31 -0.45 -5.86
CA SER A 31 -19.71 0.87 -6.10
C SER A 31 -18.25 0.77 -6.53
N LEU A 32 -17.45 -0.07 -5.86
CA LEU A 32 -16.06 -0.32 -6.25
C LEU A 32 -15.96 -0.99 -7.62
N ILE A 33 -16.79 -2.00 -7.90
CA ILE A 33 -16.84 -2.66 -9.22
C ILE A 33 -17.23 -1.66 -10.32
N ALA A 34 -18.24 -0.82 -10.07
CA ALA A 34 -18.70 0.20 -11.02
C ALA A 34 -17.58 1.22 -11.31
N ALA A 35 -16.86 1.67 -10.29
CA ALA A 35 -15.73 2.57 -10.44
C ALA A 35 -14.57 1.92 -11.22
N LEU A 36 -14.21 0.68 -10.90
CA LEU A 36 -13.12 -0.04 -11.57
C LEU A 36 -13.38 -0.26 -13.07
N LYS A 37 -14.65 -0.49 -13.45
CA LYS A 37 -15.06 -0.64 -14.86
C LYS A 37 -14.88 0.64 -15.68
N GLN A 38 -14.72 1.80 -15.04
CA GLN A 38 -14.47 3.06 -15.74
C GLN A 38 -13.02 3.22 -16.23
N PHE A 39 -12.09 2.46 -15.65
CA PHE A 39 -10.69 2.51 -16.05
C PHE A 39 -10.45 1.64 -17.28
N GLU A 40 -9.79 2.24 -18.27
CA GLU A 40 -9.32 1.56 -19.48
C GLU A 40 -7.84 1.20 -19.34
N ASN A 41 -7.38 0.16 -20.05
CA ASN A 41 -5.98 -0.23 -20.01
C ASN A 41 -5.15 0.67 -20.94
N ASN A 42 -4.49 1.67 -20.36
CA ASN A 42 -3.59 2.62 -21.04
C ASN A 42 -2.41 3.00 -20.13
N ASP A 43 -1.47 3.81 -20.63
CA ASP A 43 -0.25 4.16 -19.88
C ASP A 43 -0.44 5.19 -18.77
N ARG A 44 -1.65 5.73 -18.59
CA ARG A 44 -1.89 6.71 -17.52
C ARG A 44 -1.91 6.00 -16.15
N PRO A 45 -1.30 6.59 -15.11
CA PRO A 45 -1.52 6.15 -13.73
C PRO A 45 -3.00 6.18 -13.40
N LYS A 46 -3.50 5.09 -12.79
CA LYS A 46 -4.91 4.96 -12.41
C LYS A 46 -5.00 4.93 -10.89
N MET A 47 -5.81 5.81 -10.35
CA MET A 47 -5.99 5.95 -8.91
C MET A 47 -7.48 6.01 -8.62
N LEU A 48 -7.92 5.25 -7.64
CA LEU A 48 -9.27 5.24 -7.10
C LEU A 48 -9.20 5.69 -5.64
N VAL A 49 -9.82 6.81 -5.34
CA VAL A 49 -10.05 7.22 -3.95
C VAL A 49 -11.40 6.67 -3.53
N PHE A 50 -11.42 5.87 -2.46
CA PHE A 50 -12.64 5.31 -1.90
C PHE A 50 -12.88 5.93 -0.54
N MET A 51 -14.13 6.29 -0.24
CA MET A 51 -14.50 7.04 0.96
C MET A 51 -15.73 6.38 1.58
N THR A 52 -15.70 6.08 2.88
CA THR A 52 -16.86 5.54 3.59
C THR A 52 -16.82 5.86 5.08
N ASP A 53 -17.99 6.11 5.66
CA ASP A 53 -18.23 6.33 7.08
C ASP A 53 -18.94 5.13 7.74
N GLY A 54 -19.08 4.01 7.02
CA GLY A 54 -19.94 2.91 7.45
C GLY A 54 -19.47 1.52 7.03
N LEU A 55 -20.16 0.52 7.58
CA LEU A 55 -20.04 -0.88 7.19
C LEU A 55 -20.80 -1.17 5.89
N PRO A 56 -20.42 -2.18 5.09
CA PRO A 56 -21.24 -2.62 3.96
C PRO A 56 -22.55 -3.23 4.47
N THR A 57 -23.68 -2.61 4.13
CA THR A 57 -25.03 -3.01 4.60
C THR A 57 -25.95 -3.47 3.48
N VAL A 58 -25.58 -3.23 2.22
CA VAL A 58 -26.38 -3.60 1.03
C VAL A 58 -25.52 -4.38 0.05
N GLY A 59 -26.06 -5.44 -0.52
CA GLY A 59 -25.34 -6.31 -1.46
C GLY A 59 -24.41 -7.29 -0.75
N GLU A 60 -23.21 -7.48 -1.31
CA GLU A 60 -22.18 -8.32 -0.69
C GLU A 60 -21.50 -7.56 0.46
N SER A 61 -21.51 -8.16 1.65
CA SER A 61 -20.93 -7.61 2.89
C SER A 61 -19.75 -8.43 3.42
N ASN A 62 -19.48 -9.62 2.86
CA ASN A 62 -18.33 -10.42 3.21
C ASN A 62 -17.04 -9.80 2.65
N VAL A 63 -16.12 -9.44 3.54
CA VAL A 63 -14.86 -8.76 3.21
C VAL A 63 -14.05 -9.49 2.14
N ASP A 64 -13.84 -10.79 2.31
CA ASP A 64 -12.98 -11.56 1.41
C ASP A 64 -13.60 -11.69 0.01
N LYS A 65 -14.92 -11.83 -0.06
CA LYS A 65 -15.65 -11.82 -1.34
C LYS A 65 -15.58 -10.45 -2.02
N ILE A 66 -15.72 -9.35 -1.27
CA ILE A 66 -15.59 -7.99 -1.83
C ILE A 66 -14.21 -7.82 -2.47
N VAL A 67 -13.14 -8.18 -1.74
CA VAL A 67 -11.76 -8.10 -2.23
C VAL A 67 -11.54 -8.99 -3.46
N ALA A 68 -12.05 -10.23 -3.45
CA ALA A 68 -11.99 -11.13 -4.59
C ALA A 68 -12.76 -10.61 -5.83
N ASN A 69 -13.94 -10.02 -5.62
CA ASN A 69 -14.74 -9.42 -6.68
C ASN A 69 -14.02 -8.23 -7.33
N ILE A 70 -13.38 -7.39 -6.52
CA ILE A 70 -12.58 -6.26 -6.99
C ILE A 70 -11.40 -6.72 -7.84
N LYS A 71 -10.69 -7.74 -7.38
CA LYS A 71 -9.58 -8.35 -8.14
C LYS A 71 -10.06 -8.89 -9.49
N THR A 72 -11.25 -9.47 -9.53
CA THR A 72 -11.86 -10.04 -10.75
C THR A 72 -12.40 -8.96 -11.70
N ALA A 73 -12.97 -7.88 -11.17
CA ALA A 73 -13.55 -6.80 -11.96
C ALA A 73 -12.51 -5.87 -12.61
N ARG A 74 -11.27 -5.93 -12.14
CA ARG A 74 -10.16 -5.10 -12.61
C ARG A 74 -9.81 -5.38 -14.07
N LYS A 75 -9.82 -4.33 -14.91
CA LYS A 75 -9.32 -4.37 -16.31
C LYS A 75 -7.91 -3.84 -16.51
N ALA A 76 -7.38 -3.10 -15.53
CA ALA A 76 -6.07 -2.46 -15.58
C ALA A 76 -5.52 -2.29 -14.17
N GLU A 77 -4.22 -2.06 -14.01
CA GLU A 77 -3.69 -1.80 -12.68
C GLU A 77 -4.15 -0.46 -12.11
N VAL A 78 -4.84 -0.49 -10.96
CA VAL A 78 -5.41 0.68 -10.28
C VAL A 78 -4.87 0.75 -8.86
N ARG A 79 -4.44 1.94 -8.42
CA ARG A 79 -4.09 2.17 -7.01
C ARG A 79 -5.34 2.54 -6.24
N ILE A 80 -5.68 1.83 -5.18
CA ILE A 80 -6.87 2.14 -4.36
C ILE A 80 -6.44 2.76 -3.05
N PHE A 81 -6.99 3.94 -2.73
CA PHE A 81 -6.71 4.70 -1.52
C PHE A 81 -8.01 4.85 -0.71
N PRO A 82 -8.26 3.96 0.25
CA PRO A 82 -9.45 4.01 1.09
C PRO A 82 -9.33 5.05 2.20
N PHE A 83 -10.41 5.77 2.46
CA PHE A 83 -10.58 6.67 3.59
C PHE A 83 -11.77 6.21 4.44
N GLY A 84 -11.49 5.90 5.71
CA GLY A 84 -12.51 5.60 6.70
C GLY A 84 -12.82 6.81 7.57
N PHE A 85 -14.10 7.16 7.70
CA PHE A 85 -14.56 8.27 8.54
C PHE A 85 -15.21 7.77 9.82
N GLY A 86 -14.83 8.37 10.95
CA GLY A 86 -15.36 7.99 12.24
C GLY A 86 -14.88 6.62 12.70
N TYR A 87 -15.69 5.97 13.54
CA TYR A 87 -15.34 4.70 14.18
C TYR A 87 -16.14 3.51 13.62
N ASP A 88 -17.15 3.76 12.79
CA ASP A 88 -18.13 2.75 12.32
C ASP A 88 -17.77 2.16 10.96
N VAL A 89 -16.47 2.01 10.69
CA VAL A 89 -15.94 1.49 9.41
C VAL A 89 -15.35 0.09 9.58
N ASN A 90 -15.36 -0.70 8.50
CA ASN A 90 -14.72 -2.00 8.49
C ASN A 90 -13.22 -1.83 8.19
N THR A 91 -12.41 -1.66 9.24
CA THR A 91 -10.97 -1.41 9.08
C THR A 91 -10.26 -2.53 8.32
N ALA A 92 -10.60 -3.79 8.61
CA ALA A 92 -10.05 -4.95 7.91
C ALA A 92 -10.32 -4.92 6.39
N LEU A 93 -11.53 -4.52 5.98
CA LEU A 93 -11.85 -4.32 4.57
C LEU A 93 -11.02 -3.20 3.96
N LEU A 94 -10.99 -2.02 4.59
CA LEU A 94 -10.27 -0.86 4.05
C LEU A 94 -8.77 -1.14 3.95
N ASP A 95 -8.15 -1.74 4.97
CA ASP A 95 -6.73 -2.11 4.96
C ASP A 95 -6.39 -3.14 3.87
N LYS A 96 -7.25 -4.15 3.66
CA LYS A 96 -7.09 -5.08 2.53
C LYS A 96 -7.22 -4.37 1.19
N LEU A 97 -8.20 -3.46 1.04
CA LEU A 97 -8.37 -2.68 -0.20
C LEU A 97 -7.12 -1.86 -0.54
N GLY A 98 -6.56 -1.13 0.43
CA GLY A 98 -5.34 -0.34 0.21
C GLY A 98 -4.13 -1.22 -0.10
N SER A 99 -3.83 -2.16 0.80
CA SER A 99 -2.61 -2.96 0.74
C SER A 99 -2.54 -3.90 -0.47
N GLU A 100 -3.65 -4.51 -0.88
CA GLU A 100 -3.68 -5.41 -2.04
C GLU A 100 -3.66 -4.68 -3.38
N ASN A 101 -3.95 -3.38 -3.38
CA ASN A 101 -4.04 -2.55 -4.58
C ASN A 101 -3.00 -1.43 -4.61
N ALA A 102 -1.83 -1.61 -3.97
CA ALA A 102 -0.71 -0.65 -4.02
C ALA A 102 -1.09 0.79 -3.63
N GLY A 103 -2.03 0.94 -2.71
CA GLY A 103 -2.34 2.20 -2.05
C GLY A 103 -2.22 2.09 -0.54
N THR A 104 -2.66 3.14 0.15
CA THR A 104 -2.64 3.25 1.60
C THR A 104 -4.01 3.65 2.11
N THR A 105 -4.38 3.13 3.27
CA THR A 105 -5.61 3.51 3.97
C THR A 105 -5.33 4.66 4.91
N ASP A 106 -6.22 5.65 4.94
CA ASP A 106 -6.21 6.73 5.91
C ASP A 106 -7.52 6.73 6.71
N TYR A 107 -7.42 7.01 8.01
CA TYR A 107 -8.57 7.15 8.89
C TYR A 107 -8.68 8.59 9.37
N VAL A 108 -9.89 9.13 9.31
CA VAL A 108 -10.21 10.49 9.74
C VAL A 108 -11.16 10.41 10.91
N GLN A 109 -10.68 10.83 12.08
CA GLN A 109 -11.49 10.87 13.29
C GLN A 109 -12.50 12.03 13.21
N PRO A 110 -13.65 11.96 13.93
CA PRO A 110 -14.70 12.98 13.84
C PRO A 110 -14.25 14.41 14.18
N LYS A 111 -13.13 14.58 14.90
CA LYS A 111 -12.57 15.87 15.29
C LYS A 111 -11.41 16.33 14.39
N GLU A 112 -10.96 15.48 13.48
CA GLU A 112 -9.90 15.82 12.53
C GLU A 112 -10.48 16.56 11.33
N ASP A 113 -9.67 17.45 10.75
CA ASP A 113 -10.04 18.18 9.56
C ASP A 113 -9.90 17.29 8.31
N LEU A 114 -11.04 16.96 7.72
CA LEU A 114 -11.15 16.17 6.50
C LEU A 114 -10.44 16.84 5.32
N GLU A 115 -10.62 18.15 5.16
CA GLU A 115 -10.08 18.91 4.06
C GLU A 115 -8.56 18.86 4.09
N VAL A 116 -7.96 18.99 5.28
CA VAL A 116 -6.50 18.88 5.46
C VAL A 116 -5.99 17.48 5.09
N LYS A 117 -6.65 16.41 5.54
CA LYS A 117 -6.22 15.02 5.24
C LYS A 117 -6.30 14.73 3.74
N VAL A 118 -7.43 15.05 3.12
CA VAL A 118 -7.65 14.83 1.68
C VAL A 118 -6.72 15.71 0.84
N SER A 119 -6.50 16.97 1.22
CA SER A 119 -5.57 17.87 0.53
C SER A 119 -4.13 17.37 0.61
N ASN A 120 -3.68 16.93 1.78
CA ASN A 120 -2.35 16.33 1.96
C ASN A 120 -2.18 15.06 1.15
N PHE A 121 -3.23 14.24 1.05
CA PHE A 121 -3.24 13.07 0.18
C PHE A 121 -3.06 13.46 -1.28
N PHE A 122 -3.90 14.37 -1.81
CA PHE A 122 -3.80 14.82 -3.20
C PHE A 122 -2.45 15.48 -3.49
N ALA A 123 -1.93 16.32 -2.59
CA ALA A 123 -0.61 16.92 -2.74
C ALA A 123 0.52 15.89 -2.90
N LYS A 124 0.40 14.73 -2.24
CA LYS A 124 1.34 13.61 -2.40
C LYS A 124 1.09 12.88 -3.72
N VAL A 125 -0.12 12.40 -3.97
CA VAL A 125 -0.39 11.49 -5.09
C VAL A 125 -0.46 12.16 -6.46
N SER A 126 -0.66 13.48 -6.51
CA SER A 126 -0.70 14.25 -7.75
C SER A 126 0.67 14.35 -8.46
N PHE A 127 1.76 14.00 -7.77
CA PHE A 127 3.10 14.05 -8.32
C PHE A 127 3.84 12.72 -8.12
N PRO A 128 3.46 11.66 -8.84
CA PRO A 128 4.27 10.45 -8.89
C PRO A 128 5.60 10.80 -9.58
N VAL A 129 6.70 10.70 -8.83
CA VAL A 129 8.05 10.98 -9.32
C VAL A 129 8.65 9.74 -9.97
N LEU A 130 8.32 8.55 -9.43
CA LEU A 130 8.77 7.29 -9.98
C LEU A 130 7.75 6.18 -9.69
N THR A 131 7.19 5.58 -10.73
CA THR A 131 6.24 4.45 -10.63
C THR A 131 6.87 3.14 -11.05
N ASP A 132 6.21 2.02 -10.76
CA ASP A 132 6.65 0.67 -11.14
C ASP A 132 8.09 0.39 -10.66
N VAL A 133 8.38 0.77 -9.42
CA VAL A 133 9.72 0.68 -8.84
C VAL A 133 10.16 -0.79 -8.75
N GLN A 134 11.34 -1.06 -9.29
CA GLN A 134 12.02 -2.35 -9.27
C GLN A 134 13.47 -2.15 -8.82
N ILE A 135 13.99 -3.08 -8.04
CA ILE A 135 15.37 -3.05 -7.56
C ILE A 135 16.02 -4.38 -7.92
N ASP A 136 17.16 -4.29 -8.58
CA ASP A 136 18.09 -5.39 -8.81
C ASP A 136 19.24 -5.26 -7.80
N PHE A 137 19.38 -6.28 -6.95
CA PHE A 137 20.40 -6.37 -5.91
C PHE A 137 21.71 -6.99 -6.41
N GLY A 138 21.83 -7.23 -7.73
CA GLY A 138 23.00 -7.85 -8.34
C GLY A 138 23.26 -9.24 -7.73
N PRO A 139 24.49 -9.54 -7.27
CA PRO A 139 24.83 -10.84 -6.69
C PRO A 139 24.28 -11.06 -5.26
N LEU A 140 23.69 -10.04 -4.62
CA LEU A 140 23.26 -10.14 -3.24
C LEU A 140 22.00 -11.01 -3.13
N LYS A 141 22.08 -12.09 -2.35
CA LYS A 141 20.92 -12.92 -2.02
C LYS A 141 20.08 -12.24 -0.94
N ALA A 142 19.27 -11.28 -1.35
CA ALA A 142 18.32 -10.58 -0.49
C ALA A 142 17.02 -11.39 -0.31
N GLU A 143 16.52 -11.46 0.91
CA GLU A 143 15.30 -12.17 1.30
C GLU A 143 14.52 -11.39 2.35
N ASN A 144 13.27 -11.80 2.57
CA ASN A 144 12.40 -11.22 3.59
C ASN A 144 12.38 -9.69 3.57
N MET A 145 12.14 -9.16 2.37
CA MET A 145 12.11 -7.74 2.13
C MET A 145 10.72 -7.14 2.38
N TYR A 146 10.71 -5.97 3.00
CA TYR A 146 9.50 -5.25 3.38
C TYR A 146 9.60 -3.77 2.98
N PRO A 147 8.52 -3.20 2.38
CA PRO A 147 7.30 -3.91 1.95
C PRO A 147 7.58 -4.95 0.84
N ARG A 148 6.76 -6.01 0.75
CA ARG A 148 6.93 -7.10 -0.24
C ARG A 148 6.68 -6.64 -1.68
N ARG A 149 5.92 -5.56 -1.85
CA ARG A 149 5.72 -4.84 -3.12
C ARG A 149 6.18 -3.41 -2.92
N PHE A 150 6.99 -2.90 -3.84
CA PHE A 150 7.43 -1.50 -3.78
C PHE A 150 6.32 -0.60 -4.25
N ALA A 151 6.01 0.41 -3.43
CA ALA A 151 5.06 1.44 -3.79
C ALA A 151 5.73 2.45 -4.74
N ASP A 152 4.90 3.23 -5.42
CA ASP A 152 5.37 4.39 -6.18
C ASP A 152 6.00 5.42 -5.24
N LEU A 153 7.00 6.11 -5.76
CA LEU A 153 7.61 7.26 -5.09
C LEU A 153 6.90 8.53 -5.52
N PHE A 154 6.37 9.24 -4.54
CA PHE A 154 5.65 10.50 -4.71
C PHE A 154 6.51 11.66 -4.23
N LYS A 155 6.23 12.86 -4.74
CA LYS A 155 6.97 14.06 -4.34
C LYS A 155 6.83 14.27 -2.82
N GLY A 156 7.96 14.42 -2.13
CA GLY A 156 8.00 14.65 -0.68
C GLY A 156 7.79 13.39 0.16
N THR A 157 7.72 12.20 -0.45
CA THR A 157 7.71 10.93 0.28
C THR A 157 9.05 10.20 0.17
N GLN A 158 9.24 9.19 1.02
CA GLN A 158 10.42 8.34 1.02
C GLN A 158 9.97 6.88 0.97
N LEU A 159 10.59 6.09 0.08
CA LEU A 159 10.48 4.64 0.07
C LEU A 159 11.60 4.03 0.90
N ALA A 160 11.26 3.44 2.04
CA ALA A 160 12.20 2.70 2.88
C ALA A 160 11.97 1.20 2.72
N ILE A 161 13.02 0.47 2.33
CA ILE A 161 12.98 -0.98 2.13
C ILE A 161 13.95 -1.61 3.12
N LEU A 162 13.45 -2.60 3.86
CA LEU A 162 14.25 -3.39 4.79
C LEU A 162 14.24 -4.85 4.36
N GLY A 163 15.40 -5.47 4.30
CA GLY A 163 15.55 -6.88 3.97
C GLY A 163 16.68 -7.51 4.76
N ARG A 164 16.80 -8.82 4.62
CA ARG A 164 17.96 -9.59 5.07
C ARG A 164 18.73 -10.07 3.87
N TYR A 165 20.02 -10.27 4.02
CA TYR A 165 20.81 -10.93 3.01
C TYR A 165 21.58 -12.09 3.65
N THR A 166 21.94 -13.05 2.82
CA THR A 166 22.82 -14.15 3.21
C THR A 166 23.99 -14.23 2.24
N ASN A 167 25.20 -14.21 2.79
CA ASN A 167 26.46 -14.31 2.06
C ASN A 167 27.35 -15.41 2.67
N SER A 168 28.17 -16.05 1.84
CA SER A 168 29.18 -17.03 2.28
C SER A 168 30.54 -16.39 2.57
N ALA A 169 30.74 -15.15 2.14
CA ALA A 169 31.93 -14.34 2.35
C ALA A 169 31.55 -12.86 2.28
N ASP A 170 32.42 -11.96 2.75
CA ASP A 170 32.23 -10.52 2.60
C ASP A 170 32.09 -10.16 1.12
N LEU A 171 31.01 -9.46 0.78
CA LEU A 171 30.82 -8.92 -0.56
C LEU A 171 31.29 -7.47 -0.56
N LYS A 172 32.29 -7.18 -1.38
CA LYS A 172 32.80 -5.83 -1.59
C LYS A 172 32.44 -5.39 -3.01
N ALA A 173 32.12 -4.12 -3.17
CA ALA A 173 31.76 -3.53 -4.46
C ALA A 173 30.55 -4.21 -5.14
N VAL A 174 29.49 -4.39 -4.37
CA VAL A 174 28.19 -4.82 -4.91
C VAL A 174 27.52 -3.64 -5.59
N ASP A 175 27.06 -3.87 -6.81
CA ASP A 175 26.36 -2.88 -7.62
C ASP A 175 24.85 -3.19 -7.61
N PHE A 176 24.04 -2.19 -7.29
CA PHE A 176 22.58 -2.26 -7.36
C PHE A 176 22.07 -1.38 -8.50
N SER A 177 20.92 -1.77 -9.06
CA SER A 177 20.16 -0.89 -9.95
C SER A 177 18.73 -0.72 -9.49
N LEU A 178 18.24 0.52 -9.54
CA LEU A 178 16.85 0.86 -9.30
C LEU A 178 16.26 1.35 -10.62
N ARG A 179 15.17 0.72 -11.04
CA ARG A 179 14.42 1.09 -12.24
C ARG A 179 13.00 1.52 -11.87
N GLY A 180 12.46 2.48 -12.61
CA GLY A 180 11.05 2.83 -12.56
C GLY A 180 10.68 3.73 -13.73
N LYS A 181 9.44 4.21 -13.76
CA LYS A 181 8.93 5.10 -14.80
C LYS A 181 8.71 6.50 -14.24
N ALA A 182 9.23 7.52 -14.92
CA ALA A 182 8.92 8.92 -14.68
C ALA A 182 8.07 9.42 -15.86
N GLY A 183 6.74 9.40 -15.70
CA GLY A 183 5.83 9.52 -16.84
C GLY A 183 5.97 8.32 -17.77
N THR A 184 6.27 8.55 -19.04
CA THR A 184 6.51 7.50 -20.04
C THR A 184 7.96 7.02 -20.09
N ASP A 185 8.89 7.76 -19.50
CA ASP A 185 10.32 7.45 -19.60
C ASP A 185 10.74 6.46 -18.54
N THR A 186 11.49 5.43 -18.94
CA THR A 186 12.15 4.55 -17.98
C THR A 186 13.39 5.26 -17.42
N ARG A 187 13.47 5.36 -16.10
CA ARG A 187 14.65 5.84 -15.37
C ARG A 187 15.39 4.67 -14.75
N ASN A 188 16.72 4.74 -14.79
CA ASN A 188 17.61 3.77 -14.19
C ASN A 188 18.63 4.50 -13.32
N PHE A 189 18.80 4.04 -12.09
CA PHE A 189 19.75 4.58 -11.12
C PHE A 189 20.68 3.45 -10.71
N GLN A 190 21.98 3.67 -10.83
CA GLN A 190 22.99 2.68 -10.46
C GLN A 190 23.72 3.15 -9.21
N TYR A 191 23.90 2.23 -8.27
CA TYR A 191 24.63 2.45 -7.03
C TYR A 191 25.77 1.45 -7.01
N HIS A 192 27.00 1.94 -7.02
CA HIS A 192 28.19 1.12 -7.14
C HIS A 192 28.95 1.02 -5.82
N GLY A 193 29.75 -0.03 -5.67
CA GLY A 193 30.75 -0.05 -4.61
C GLY A 193 30.22 -0.39 -3.21
N LEU A 194 29.00 -0.94 -3.09
CA LEU A 194 28.37 -1.21 -1.80
C LEU A 194 29.04 -2.41 -1.10
N ALA A 195 29.16 -2.35 0.23
CA ALA A 195 29.74 -3.41 1.03
C ALA A 195 28.66 -4.15 1.83
N PHE A 196 28.70 -5.49 1.79
CA PHE A 196 27.83 -6.38 2.54
C PHE A 196 28.70 -7.42 3.28
N PRO A 197 29.25 -7.06 4.45
CA PRO A 197 30.09 -7.95 5.24
C PRO A 197 29.27 -9.09 5.87
N LEU A 198 29.92 -10.17 6.31
CA LEU A 198 29.25 -11.24 7.06
C LEU A 198 28.69 -10.77 8.41
N ARG A 199 29.37 -9.81 9.03
CA ARG A 199 28.96 -9.17 10.27
C ARG A 199 29.28 -7.69 10.22
N ASP A 200 28.31 -6.90 10.60
CA ASP A 200 28.44 -5.47 10.85
C ASP A 200 27.76 -5.17 12.19
N ALA A 201 28.50 -4.53 13.09
CA ALA A 201 28.02 -4.15 14.41
C ALA A 201 27.68 -2.64 14.50
N GLU A 202 28.00 -1.85 13.47
CA GLU A 202 27.76 -0.40 13.48
C GLU A 202 26.25 -0.08 13.42
N ASN A 203 25.45 -1.01 12.90
CA ASN A 203 24.04 -0.82 12.62
C ASN A 203 23.14 -1.80 13.40
N ASP A 204 23.38 -1.95 14.71
CA ASP A 204 22.67 -2.88 15.60
C ASP A 204 21.16 -2.61 15.77
N PHE A 205 20.70 -1.42 15.40
CA PHE A 205 19.29 -1.05 15.35
C PHE A 205 18.53 -1.66 14.14
N LEU A 206 19.23 -1.99 13.05
CA LEU A 206 18.61 -2.52 11.82
C LEU A 206 17.91 -3.87 12.03
N PRO A 207 18.48 -4.85 12.74
CA PRO A 207 17.79 -6.11 13.04
C PRO A 207 16.42 -5.92 13.71
N ARG A 208 16.32 -5.02 14.69
CA ARG A 208 15.04 -4.73 15.38
C ARG A 208 14.05 -4.04 14.44
N LEU A 209 14.52 -3.11 13.62
CA LEU A 209 13.68 -2.42 12.64
C LEU A 209 13.15 -3.39 11.58
N TRP A 210 13.99 -4.30 11.08
CA TRP A 210 13.59 -5.37 10.17
C TRP A 210 12.58 -6.32 10.83
N ALA A 211 12.84 -6.77 12.06
CA ALA A 211 11.97 -7.68 12.78
C ALA A 211 10.57 -7.07 13.00
N SER A 212 10.51 -5.76 13.31
CA SER A 212 9.24 -5.04 13.44
C SER A 212 8.43 -5.03 12.15
N ARG A 213 9.10 -4.86 10.98
CA ARG A 213 8.43 -4.97 9.67
C ARG A 213 7.96 -6.39 9.35
N ARG A 214 8.75 -7.41 9.71
CA ARG A 214 8.39 -8.82 9.55
C ARG A 214 7.18 -9.19 10.39
N VAL A 215 7.17 -8.82 11.67
CA VAL A 215 6.04 -9.04 12.59
C VAL A 215 4.78 -8.36 12.06
N GLY A 216 4.87 -7.10 11.63
CA GLY A 216 3.74 -6.40 11.01
C GLY A 216 3.19 -7.16 9.80
N TRP A 217 4.06 -7.61 8.91
CA TRP A 217 3.64 -8.42 7.75
C TRP A 217 3.00 -9.76 8.15
N LEU A 218 3.53 -10.46 9.16
CA LEU A 218 3.00 -11.74 9.64
C LEU A 218 1.60 -11.57 10.25
N ILE A 219 1.39 -10.50 11.02
CA ILE A 219 0.07 -10.16 11.57
C ILE A 219 -0.92 -9.91 10.43
N GLU A 220 -0.52 -9.20 9.37
CA GLU A 220 -1.37 -9.03 8.19
C GLU A 220 -1.64 -10.37 7.47
N GLN A 221 -0.68 -11.30 7.44
CA GLN A 221 -0.94 -12.65 6.91
C GLN A 221 -1.95 -13.42 7.76
N ILE A 222 -1.91 -13.31 9.10
CA ILE A 222 -2.93 -13.90 9.98
C ILE A 222 -4.30 -13.31 9.70
N ARG A 223 -4.40 -11.99 9.54
CA ARG A 223 -5.67 -11.31 9.21
C ARG A 223 -6.23 -11.74 7.86
N SER A 224 -5.36 -11.98 6.89
CA SER A 224 -5.78 -12.34 5.53
C SER A 224 -6.06 -13.82 5.32
N ASN A 225 -5.27 -14.70 5.94
CA ASN A 225 -5.27 -16.13 5.64
C ASN A 225 -5.67 -17.01 6.85
N GLY A 226 -5.88 -16.40 8.01
CA GLY A 226 -6.08 -17.10 9.27
C GLY A 226 -4.76 -17.38 10.00
N GLU A 227 -4.88 -17.67 11.30
CA GLU A 227 -3.74 -18.02 12.16
C GLU A 227 -3.27 -19.44 11.86
N THR A 228 -1.97 -19.62 11.61
CA THR A 228 -1.31 -20.93 11.63
C THR A 228 -0.27 -20.97 12.75
N LYS A 229 0.05 -22.18 13.21
CA LYS A 229 1.03 -22.38 14.26
C LYS A 229 2.39 -21.80 13.86
N GLU A 230 2.81 -22.01 12.61
CA GLU A 230 4.11 -21.56 12.10
C GLU A 230 4.23 -20.04 12.12
N VAL A 231 3.20 -19.33 11.65
CA VAL A 231 3.18 -17.86 11.61
C VAL A 231 3.17 -17.28 13.03
N LYS A 232 2.39 -17.89 13.92
CA LYS A 232 2.32 -17.49 15.33
C LYS A 232 3.64 -17.69 16.05
N ASP A 233 4.25 -18.87 15.90
CA ASP A 233 5.52 -19.22 16.52
C ASP A 233 6.63 -18.26 16.03
N GLU A 234 6.63 -17.89 14.75
CA GLU A 234 7.58 -16.90 14.22
C GLU A 234 7.36 -15.49 14.82
N ILE A 235 6.11 -15.05 15.02
CA ILE A 235 5.82 -13.78 15.69
C ILE A 235 6.35 -13.79 17.13
N ILE A 236 6.15 -14.89 17.87
CA ILE A 236 6.63 -15.04 19.25
C ILE A 236 8.16 -15.03 19.30
N ASP A 237 8.83 -15.76 18.40
CA ASP A 237 10.30 -15.80 18.33
C ASP A 237 10.88 -14.40 18.06
N LEU A 238 10.35 -13.71 17.04
CA LEU A 238 10.79 -12.35 16.70
C LEU A 238 10.47 -11.36 17.84
N GLY A 239 9.29 -11.47 18.44
CA GLY A 239 8.86 -10.65 19.57
C GLY A 239 9.80 -10.77 20.76
N THR A 240 10.11 -12.00 21.16
CA THR A 240 11.00 -12.31 22.28
C THR A 240 12.44 -11.91 21.98
N LYS A 241 12.95 -12.28 20.80
CA LYS A 241 14.36 -12.04 20.42
C LYS A 241 14.71 -10.57 20.28
N TYR A 242 13.79 -9.75 19.77
CA TYR A 242 14.04 -8.34 19.47
C TYR A 242 13.31 -7.37 20.39
N GLY A 243 12.65 -7.86 21.45
CA GLY A 243 11.91 -7.02 22.40
C GLY A 243 10.80 -6.21 21.71
N ILE A 244 10.00 -6.88 20.89
CA ILE A 244 8.86 -6.29 20.19
C ILE A 244 7.59 -6.76 20.90
N VAL A 245 6.77 -5.80 21.32
CA VAL A 245 5.44 -6.09 21.87
C VAL A 245 4.55 -6.56 20.73
N THR A 246 3.97 -7.74 20.87
CA THR A 246 3.07 -8.34 19.88
C THR A 246 1.80 -8.80 20.59
N PRO A 247 0.71 -9.13 19.87
CA PRO A 247 -0.48 -9.73 20.48
C PRO A 247 -0.21 -11.05 21.23
N TYR A 248 0.96 -11.67 21.03
CA TYR A 248 1.32 -12.96 21.61
C TYR A 248 2.48 -12.88 22.61
N THR A 249 3.04 -11.70 22.86
CA THR A 249 4.17 -11.50 23.77
C THR A 249 3.83 -10.39 24.77
N SER A 250 4.00 -10.66 26.07
CA SER A 250 3.79 -9.73 27.20
C SER A 250 5.10 -9.39 27.89
#